data_AF-A0A6N4Q928-F1
#
_entry.id   AF-A0A6N4Q928-F1
#
_cell.length_a   1.000
_cell.length_b   1.000
_cell.length_c   1.000
_cell.angle_alpha   90.00
_cell.angle_beta   90.00
_cell.angle_gamma   90.00
#
_symmetry.space_group_name_H-M   'P 1'
#
loop_
_entity.id
_entity.type
_entity.pdbx_description
1 polymer ?
#
loop_
_entity_poly.entity_id
_entity_poly.type
_entity_poly.pdbx_seq_one_letter_code
_entity_poly.pdbx_strand_id
1 'polypeptide(L)'
;MKKILISCFLALSIYNLDADERKDIQHITKYINEKGVNCSCTLLYASEKDQNLYSVNYYAKDGFFKMLLNSSSRQEAIQKWGNKRKWLVSKNQGVGESLYLFHEFREVNEFWDYSPEFKVKNIQDIHNFAFKNYCEVGGKISEDFARIKKLKITFFESKYQLVNNMMSYALVTPFKKTESFEISFPNEASIVQPMPAYKPVGHTENSRGNIFLMKLTVLEVYSGKEGQPLCAEDFYLGEKWRGEYIEVLKQIDKI
;
A
#
# COMPACT_ATOMS: atom_id res chain seq x y z
N MET A 1 18.53 -39.93 -32.20
CA MET A 1 17.47 -38.90 -32.12
C MET A 1 17.39 -38.37 -30.70
N LYS A 2 17.97 -37.18 -30.44
CA LYS A 2 17.85 -36.47 -29.16
C LYS A 2 16.56 -35.65 -29.20
N LYS A 3 15.51 -36.08 -28.52
CA LYS A 3 14.30 -35.28 -28.32
C LYS A 3 13.70 -35.53 -26.94
N ILE A 4 13.58 -34.43 -26.20
CA ILE A 4 12.59 -34.14 -25.16
C ILE A 4 12.88 -34.75 -23.79
N LEU A 5 13.73 -34.05 -23.03
CA LEU A 5 13.70 -34.03 -21.57
C LEU A 5 13.96 -32.60 -21.09
N ILE A 6 13.23 -31.65 -21.67
CA ILE A 6 13.15 -30.25 -21.24
C ILE A 6 11.66 -29.92 -21.17
N SER A 7 10.94 -30.57 -20.25
CA SER A 7 9.50 -30.29 -20.04
C SER A 7 9.04 -30.59 -18.60
N CYS A 8 9.93 -30.51 -17.61
CA CYS A 8 9.53 -30.52 -16.20
C CYS A 8 10.07 -29.34 -15.38
N PHE A 9 11.01 -28.54 -15.90
CA PHE A 9 11.54 -27.36 -15.18
C PHE A 9 10.79 -26.06 -15.45
N LEU A 10 9.90 -26.01 -16.44
CA LEU A 10 9.09 -24.83 -16.76
C LEU A 10 7.70 -24.82 -16.10
N ALA A 11 7.30 -25.89 -15.40
CA ALA A 11 6.02 -25.96 -14.69
C ALA A 11 6.10 -25.59 -13.19
N LEU A 12 7.30 -25.31 -12.66
CA LEU A 12 7.52 -24.92 -11.26
C LEU A 12 7.78 -23.41 -11.07
N SER A 13 7.75 -22.61 -12.14
CA SER A 13 7.80 -21.14 -12.06
C SER A 13 6.44 -20.50 -11.70
N ILE A 14 5.45 -21.32 -11.37
CA ILE A 14 4.08 -20.89 -11.07
C ILE A 14 3.98 -20.59 -9.57
N TYR A 15 4.26 -19.34 -9.20
CA TYR A 15 3.96 -18.69 -7.90
C TYR A 15 4.68 -19.23 -6.65
N ASN A 16 6.01 -19.33 -6.67
CA ASN A 16 6.74 -19.43 -5.40
C ASN A 16 6.86 -18.04 -4.75
N LEU A 17 6.04 -17.81 -3.73
CA LEU A 17 6.22 -16.71 -2.79
C LEU A 17 7.36 -17.05 -1.82
N ASP A 18 8.19 -16.07 -1.49
CA ASP A 18 9.22 -16.26 -0.46
C ASP A 18 8.57 -16.54 0.91
N ALA A 19 9.29 -17.24 1.80
CA ALA A 19 8.72 -17.68 3.08
C ALA A 19 8.23 -16.51 3.95
N ASP A 20 8.95 -15.38 3.92
CA ASP A 20 8.57 -14.17 4.65
C ASP A 20 7.37 -13.47 3.99
N GLU A 21 7.34 -13.39 2.65
CA GLU A 21 6.19 -12.85 1.91
C GLU A 21 4.89 -13.62 2.18
N ARG A 22 4.98 -14.96 2.32
CA ARG A 22 3.82 -15.79 2.70
C ARG A 22 3.29 -15.43 4.10
N LYS A 23 4.18 -15.22 5.06
CA LYS A 23 3.79 -14.87 6.44
C LYS A 23 3.13 -13.50 6.49
N ASP A 24 3.68 -12.51 5.78
CA ASP A 24 3.14 -11.16 5.71
C ASP A 24 1.74 -11.17 5.09
N ILE A 25 1.55 -11.87 3.97
CA ILE A 25 0.26 -12.01 3.30
C ILE A 25 -0.76 -12.74 4.18
N GLN A 26 -0.34 -13.78 4.92
CA GLN A 26 -1.21 -14.48 5.87
C GLN A 26 -1.66 -13.56 7.01
N HIS A 27 -0.76 -12.73 7.53
CA HIS A 27 -1.09 -11.76 8.57
C HIS A 27 -2.08 -10.71 8.06
N ILE A 28 -1.86 -10.16 6.86
CA ILE A 28 -2.78 -9.21 6.22
C ILE A 28 -4.15 -9.85 5.95
N THR A 29 -4.17 -11.09 5.47
CA THR A 29 -5.40 -11.87 5.26
C THR A 29 -6.19 -12.00 6.55
N LYS A 30 -5.52 -12.37 7.66
CA LYS A 30 -6.13 -12.47 8.99
C LYS A 30 -6.70 -11.11 9.42
N TYR A 31 -5.94 -10.04 9.27
CA TYR A 31 -6.39 -8.69 9.62
C TYR A 31 -7.65 -8.26 8.85
N ILE A 32 -7.68 -8.47 7.54
CA ILE A 32 -8.83 -8.16 6.68
C ILE A 32 -10.08 -8.89 7.18
N ASN A 33 -9.97 -10.20 7.42
CA ASN A 33 -11.10 -11.02 7.81
C ASN A 33 -11.58 -10.72 9.25
N GLU A 34 -10.66 -10.52 10.19
CA GLU A 34 -11.00 -10.26 11.60
C GLU A 34 -11.57 -8.86 11.83
N LYS A 35 -11.07 -7.85 11.10
CA LYS A 35 -11.56 -6.46 11.20
C LYS A 35 -12.68 -6.16 10.22
N GLY A 36 -12.91 -7.03 9.24
CA GLY A 36 -13.93 -6.82 8.21
C GLY A 36 -13.63 -5.63 7.31
N VAL A 37 -12.36 -5.31 7.05
CA VAL A 37 -11.93 -4.08 6.36
C VAL A 37 -11.48 -4.35 4.92
N ASN A 38 -11.70 -3.38 4.04
CA ASN A 38 -11.38 -3.47 2.60
C ASN A 38 -10.24 -2.56 2.15
N CYS A 39 -9.64 -1.80 3.07
CA CYS A 39 -8.53 -0.92 2.76
C CYS A 39 -7.52 -0.86 3.90
N SER A 40 -6.27 -0.57 3.55
CA SER A 40 -5.22 -0.13 4.46
C SER A 40 -5.37 1.37 4.78
N CYS A 41 -6.60 1.83 5.05
CA CYS A 41 -6.91 3.24 5.27
C CYS A 41 -6.26 3.80 6.55
N THR A 42 -6.03 2.94 7.54
CA THR A 42 -5.37 3.32 8.79
C THR A 42 -4.00 2.72 8.90
N LEU A 43 -3.84 1.42 8.66
CA LEU A 43 -2.65 0.65 9.02
C LEU A 43 -1.98 0.04 7.78
N LEU A 44 -0.66 0.18 7.69
CA LEU A 44 0.21 -0.44 6.70
C LEU A 44 1.19 -1.39 7.40
N TYR A 45 1.58 -2.46 6.71
CA TYR A 45 2.44 -3.51 7.24
C TYR A 45 3.81 -3.46 6.57
N ALA A 46 4.90 -3.35 7.33
CA ALA A 46 6.26 -3.44 6.81
C ALA A 46 6.83 -4.85 7.04
N SER A 47 7.73 -5.30 6.16
CA SER A 47 8.50 -6.54 6.33
C SER A 47 9.51 -6.45 7.48
N GLU A 48 9.88 -5.22 7.87
CA GLU A 48 10.65 -4.97 9.07
C GLU A 48 9.76 -5.20 10.30
N LYS A 49 10.05 -6.29 11.02
CA LYS A 49 9.17 -7.00 11.98
C LYS A 49 8.54 -6.17 13.12
N ASP A 50 8.86 -4.89 13.30
CA ASP A 50 8.49 -4.16 14.52
C ASP A 50 7.76 -2.83 14.32
N GLN A 51 7.50 -2.37 13.09
CA GLN A 51 6.79 -1.10 12.91
C GLN A 51 5.59 -1.20 11.97
N ASN A 52 4.40 -1.17 12.58
CA ASN A 52 3.18 -0.77 11.90
C ASN A 52 3.22 0.71 11.55
N LEU A 53 2.86 1.05 10.32
CA LEU A 53 2.78 2.43 9.86
C LEU A 53 1.34 2.86 9.70
N TYR A 54 1.08 4.15 9.91
CA TYR A 54 -0.22 4.74 9.68
C TYR A 54 -0.29 5.40 8.30
N SER A 55 -1.25 4.98 7.47
CA SER A 55 -1.57 5.64 6.20
C SER A 55 -2.20 7.00 6.45
N VAL A 56 -2.09 7.97 5.55
CA VAL A 56 -2.79 9.26 5.72
C VAL A 56 -4.25 9.24 5.25
N ASN A 57 -4.73 8.14 4.67
CA ASN A 57 -6.11 8.02 4.20
C ASN A 57 -7.16 8.29 5.29
N TYR A 58 -6.92 7.90 6.55
CA TYR A 58 -7.88 8.07 7.65
C TYR A 58 -8.13 9.54 8.04
N TYR A 59 -7.36 10.49 7.51
CA TYR A 59 -7.59 11.92 7.73
C TYR A 59 -8.70 12.50 6.84
N ALA A 60 -9.08 11.82 5.75
CA ALA A 60 -9.97 12.35 4.72
C ALA A 60 -11.47 12.40 5.11
N LYS A 61 -11.95 11.50 6.00
CA LYS A 61 -13.39 11.33 6.28
C LYS A 61 -13.76 11.31 7.76
N ASP A 62 -13.12 12.18 8.54
CA ASP A 62 -13.19 12.21 10.02
C ASP A 62 -12.38 11.10 10.68
N GLY A 63 -11.56 11.46 11.65
CA GLY A 63 -10.68 10.49 12.28
C GLY A 63 -10.35 10.91 13.68
N PHE A 64 -10.60 10.03 14.62
CA PHE A 64 -10.19 10.05 16.04
C PHE A 64 -8.89 10.84 16.31
N PHE A 65 -7.88 10.77 15.43
CA PHE A 65 -6.68 11.57 15.56
C PHE A 65 -6.90 13.10 15.51
N LYS A 66 -7.77 13.64 14.64
CA LYS A 66 -8.16 15.07 14.67
C LYS A 66 -8.78 15.45 16.02
N MET A 67 -9.57 14.55 16.61
CA MET A 67 -10.10 14.74 17.96
C MET A 67 -8.98 14.72 19.01
N LEU A 68 -7.99 13.82 18.89
CA LEU A 68 -6.81 13.79 19.76
C LEU A 68 -5.97 15.07 19.65
N LEU A 69 -5.85 15.65 18.46
CA LEU A 69 -5.11 16.88 18.23
C LEU A 69 -5.78 18.12 18.85
N ASN A 70 -7.09 18.07 19.03
CA ASN A 70 -7.86 19.11 19.74
C ASN A 70 -7.97 18.82 21.25
N SER A 71 -7.37 17.73 21.74
CA SER A 71 -7.39 17.36 23.15
C SER A 71 -6.19 17.93 23.91
N SER A 72 -6.25 17.89 25.25
CA SER A 72 -5.12 18.22 26.12
C SER A 72 -3.88 17.35 25.87
N SER A 73 -4.04 16.19 25.23
CA SER A 73 -2.96 15.25 24.90
C SER A 73 -2.37 15.47 23.50
N ARG A 74 -2.58 16.63 22.87
CA ARG A 74 -2.10 16.95 21.51
C ARG A 74 -0.63 16.60 21.28
N GLN A 75 0.27 17.03 22.16
CA GLN A 75 1.72 16.82 21.99
C GLN A 75 2.09 15.32 22.04
N GLU A 76 1.49 14.58 22.97
CA GLU A 76 1.65 13.12 23.06
C GLU A 76 1.11 12.44 21.81
N ALA A 77 -0.06 12.88 21.31
CA ALA A 77 -0.64 12.37 20.08
C ALA A 77 0.27 12.63 18.86
N ILE A 78 0.81 13.85 18.71
CA ILE A 78 1.76 14.18 17.64
C ILE A 78 2.99 13.29 17.71
N GLN A 79 3.59 13.12 18.89
CA GLN A 79 4.80 12.31 19.06
C GLN A 79 4.54 10.82 18.74
N LYS A 80 3.44 10.26 19.28
CA LYS A 80 3.11 8.84 19.15
C LYS A 80 2.65 8.46 17.75
N TRP A 81 1.90 9.33 17.08
CA TRP A 81 1.29 9.05 15.78
C TRP A 81 2.07 9.64 14.61
N GLY A 82 2.72 10.80 14.79
CA GLY A 82 3.53 11.46 13.77
C GLY A 82 4.71 10.60 13.33
N ASN A 83 5.44 10.00 14.27
CA ASN A 83 6.54 9.08 13.94
C ASN A 83 6.06 7.79 13.26
N LYS A 84 4.82 7.38 13.50
CA LYS A 84 4.22 6.20 12.86
C LYS A 84 3.76 6.45 11.41
N ARG A 85 3.80 7.69 10.91
CA ARG A 85 3.58 8.00 9.48
C ARG A 85 4.86 7.87 8.63
N LYS A 86 6.01 7.71 9.28
CA LYS A 86 7.32 7.59 8.64
C LYS A 86 7.72 6.13 8.53
N TRP A 87 8.16 5.74 7.34
CA TRP A 87 8.83 4.48 7.10
C TRP A 87 10.32 4.69 7.22
N LEU A 88 10.86 4.37 8.40
CA LEU A 88 12.27 4.46 8.73
C LEU A 88 12.89 3.07 8.65
N VAL A 89 13.83 2.87 7.73
CA VAL A 89 14.43 1.54 7.50
C VAL A 89 15.95 1.63 7.58
N SER A 90 16.51 1.06 8.64
CA SER A 90 17.96 1.12 8.90
C SER A 90 18.73 -0.03 8.25
N LYS A 91 18.12 -1.22 8.22
CA LYS A 91 18.75 -2.41 7.66
C LYS A 91 18.94 -2.26 6.15
N ASN A 92 20.16 -2.55 5.67
CA ASN A 92 20.54 -2.43 4.25
C ASN A 92 20.16 -1.09 3.60
N GLN A 93 20.06 -0.01 4.39
CA GLN A 93 19.53 1.29 3.94
C GLN A 93 18.18 1.17 3.20
N GLY A 94 17.33 0.21 3.61
CA GLY A 94 16.04 -0.06 3.01
C GLY A 94 16.05 -1.00 1.79
N VAL A 95 17.20 -1.33 1.20
CA VAL A 95 17.24 -2.22 0.03
C VAL A 95 16.76 -3.63 0.38
N GLY A 96 15.77 -4.11 -0.37
CA GLY A 96 15.09 -5.39 -0.18
C GLY A 96 13.91 -5.34 0.80
N GLU A 97 13.77 -4.26 1.57
CA GLU A 97 12.68 -4.10 2.52
C GLU A 97 11.38 -3.71 1.81
N SER A 98 10.25 -4.12 2.40
CA SER A 98 8.94 -4.04 1.76
C SER A 98 7.86 -3.42 2.64
N LEU A 99 6.94 -2.70 2.01
CA LEU A 99 5.74 -2.13 2.63
C LEU A 99 4.49 -2.64 1.89
N TYR A 100 3.45 -2.99 2.64
CA TYR A 100 2.23 -3.58 2.12
C TYR A 100 1.02 -2.65 2.35
N LEU A 101 0.28 -2.39 1.27
CA LEU A 101 -0.94 -1.59 1.26
C LEU A 101 -2.00 -2.29 0.42
N PHE A 102 -3.26 -2.23 0.81
CA PHE A 102 -4.35 -2.85 0.06
C PHE A 102 -5.56 -1.94 -0.03
N HIS A 103 -6.33 -2.12 -1.08
CA HIS A 103 -7.61 -1.45 -1.23
C HIS A 103 -8.57 -2.30 -2.06
N GLU A 104 -9.85 -2.05 -1.88
CA GLU A 104 -10.90 -2.59 -2.73
C GLU A 104 -10.84 -1.97 -4.13
N PHE A 105 -11.05 -2.82 -5.12
CA PHE A 105 -11.40 -2.45 -6.48
C PHE A 105 -12.79 -3.01 -6.78
N ARG A 106 -13.79 -2.14 -6.84
CA ARG A 106 -15.20 -2.52 -7.06
C ARG A 106 -15.47 -2.67 -8.56
N GLU A 107 -16.26 -3.68 -8.91
CA GLU A 107 -16.81 -3.88 -10.27
C GLU A 107 -18.32 -3.56 -10.31
N VAL A 108 -18.80 -2.80 -9.33
CA VAL A 108 -20.21 -2.48 -9.10
C VAL A 108 -20.42 -0.98 -8.97
N ASN A 109 -21.63 -0.50 -9.30
CA ASN A 109 -22.04 0.89 -9.14
C ASN A 109 -22.43 1.24 -7.69
N GLU A 110 -22.88 2.47 -7.43
CA GLU A 110 -23.33 2.93 -6.11
C GLU A 110 -24.51 2.15 -5.52
N PHE A 111 -25.27 1.43 -6.36
CA PHE A 111 -26.39 0.57 -5.97
C PHE A 111 -25.97 -0.89 -5.74
N TRP A 112 -24.67 -1.20 -5.82
CA TRP A 112 -24.11 -2.55 -5.75
C TRP A 112 -24.47 -3.48 -6.92
N ASP A 113 -24.98 -2.91 -8.02
CA ASP A 113 -25.23 -3.65 -9.24
C ASP A 113 -23.96 -3.76 -10.07
N TYR A 114 -23.76 -4.91 -10.71
CA TYR A 114 -22.64 -5.11 -11.63
C TYR A 114 -22.66 -4.06 -12.74
N SER A 115 -21.54 -3.38 -12.93
CA SER A 115 -21.39 -2.39 -14.00
C SER A 115 -20.15 -2.72 -14.83
N PRO A 116 -20.34 -3.13 -16.11
CA PRO A 116 -19.24 -3.40 -17.04
C PRO A 116 -18.25 -2.23 -17.17
N GLU A 117 -18.68 -1.00 -16.92
CA GLU A 117 -17.84 0.19 -16.99
C GLU A 117 -16.68 0.14 -15.98
N PHE A 118 -16.93 -0.36 -14.75
CA PHE A 118 -15.90 -0.47 -13.72
C PHE A 118 -14.93 -1.62 -13.99
N LYS A 119 -15.34 -2.65 -14.74
CA LYS A 119 -14.50 -3.78 -15.13
C LYS A 119 -13.39 -3.41 -16.14
N VAL A 120 -13.52 -2.29 -16.83
CA VAL A 120 -12.59 -1.90 -17.91
C VAL A 120 -11.52 -0.90 -17.44
N LYS A 121 -11.69 -0.27 -16.28
CA LYS A 121 -10.79 0.77 -15.76
C LYS A 121 -9.50 0.19 -15.19
N ASN A 122 -8.38 0.91 -15.35
CA ASN A 122 -7.14 0.57 -14.63
C ASN A 122 -7.24 1.07 -13.18
N ILE A 123 -6.46 0.48 -12.27
CA ILE A 123 -6.35 0.94 -10.88
C ILE A 123 -5.96 2.42 -10.84
N GLN A 124 -5.00 2.87 -11.67
CA GLN A 124 -4.60 4.28 -11.71
C GLN A 124 -5.71 5.25 -12.12
N ASP A 125 -6.77 4.77 -12.78
CA ASP A 125 -7.88 5.63 -13.22
C ASP A 125 -8.86 5.88 -12.06
N ILE A 126 -8.98 4.92 -11.14
CA ILE A 126 -9.92 4.95 -10.01
C ILE A 126 -9.24 5.37 -8.71
N HIS A 127 -8.00 4.94 -8.49
CA HIS A 127 -7.24 5.14 -7.27
C HIS A 127 -6.07 6.09 -7.47
N ASN A 128 -5.70 6.76 -6.40
CA ASN A 128 -4.46 7.52 -6.29
C ASN A 128 -3.58 6.84 -5.23
N PHE A 129 -2.31 6.59 -5.57
CA PHE A 129 -1.28 6.15 -4.64
C PHE A 129 -0.16 7.19 -4.65
N ALA A 130 0.13 7.75 -3.48
CA ALA A 130 1.13 8.80 -3.33
C ALA A 130 1.83 8.70 -1.97
N PHE A 131 3.07 9.19 -1.92
CA PHE A 131 3.83 9.36 -0.68
C PHE A 131 4.93 10.41 -0.86
N LYS A 132 5.46 10.93 0.23
CA LYS A 132 6.69 11.75 0.21
C LYS A 132 7.91 10.83 0.17
N ASN A 133 8.71 10.93 -0.89
CA ASN A 133 9.98 10.21 -1.01
C ASN A 133 11.13 10.96 -0.30
N TYR A 134 10.82 11.48 0.89
CA TYR A 134 11.70 12.22 1.78
C TYR A 134 11.02 12.27 3.15
N CYS A 135 11.75 12.74 4.16
CA CYS A 135 11.18 12.99 5.48
C CYS A 135 11.51 14.38 5.99
N GLU A 136 10.59 14.92 6.78
CA GLU A 136 10.76 16.22 7.41
C GLU A 136 11.24 16.08 8.85
N VAL A 137 12.20 16.91 9.27
CA VAL A 137 12.68 17.04 10.65
C VAL A 137 12.51 18.49 11.07
N GLY A 138 11.71 18.73 12.11
CA GLY A 138 11.37 20.09 12.55
C GLY A 138 10.67 20.93 11.48
N GLY A 139 9.86 20.29 10.62
CA GLY A 139 9.13 20.97 9.53
C GLY A 139 9.99 21.35 8.33
N LYS A 140 11.23 20.84 8.23
CA LYS A 140 12.12 21.06 7.09
C LYS A 140 12.47 19.73 6.46
N ILE A 141 12.55 19.69 5.13
CA ILE A 141 13.05 18.53 4.38
C ILE A 141 14.46 18.22 4.87
N SER A 142 14.68 16.96 5.26
CA SER A 142 16.00 16.47 5.64
C SER A 142 16.71 15.86 4.43
N GLU A 143 17.93 16.32 4.17
CA GLU A 143 18.85 15.72 3.20
C GLU A 143 19.64 14.54 3.79
N ASP A 144 19.48 14.28 5.09
CA ASP A 144 20.31 13.31 5.80
C ASP A 144 19.86 11.86 5.56
N PHE A 145 18.58 11.64 5.26
CA PHE A 145 18.03 10.30 5.03
C PHE A 145 18.27 9.82 3.61
N ALA A 146 18.40 8.50 3.45
CA ALA A 146 18.40 7.89 2.13
C ALA A 146 17.01 8.01 1.49
N ARG A 147 16.97 8.09 0.15
CA ARG A 147 15.74 8.21 -0.65
C ARG A 147 15.59 7.03 -1.58
N ILE A 148 14.34 6.64 -1.87
CA ILE A 148 14.08 5.54 -2.80
C ILE A 148 14.45 6.00 -4.21
N LYS A 149 15.40 5.31 -4.83
CA LYS A 149 15.78 5.52 -6.24
C LYS A 149 14.95 4.63 -7.15
N LYS A 150 14.75 3.37 -6.75
CA LYS A 150 14.01 2.38 -7.54
C LYS A 150 13.13 1.52 -6.64
N LEU A 151 11.87 1.38 -7.02
CA LEU A 151 10.85 0.66 -6.29
C LEU A 151 10.22 -0.40 -7.19
N LYS A 152 10.03 -1.61 -6.66
CA LYS A 152 9.21 -2.64 -7.29
C LYS A 152 7.84 -2.67 -6.64
N ILE A 153 6.79 -2.52 -7.44
CA ILE A 153 5.40 -2.69 -7.01
C ILE A 153 4.92 -4.04 -7.51
N THR A 154 4.67 -4.97 -6.59
CA THR A 154 4.10 -6.29 -6.90
C THR A 154 2.64 -6.31 -6.50
N PHE A 155 1.76 -6.69 -7.43
CA PHE A 155 0.33 -6.83 -7.18
C PHE A 155 -0.03 -8.25 -6.79
N PHE A 156 -0.96 -8.33 -5.86
CA PHE A 156 -1.66 -9.54 -5.45
C PHE A 156 -3.16 -9.25 -5.47
N GLU A 157 -3.95 -10.24 -5.82
CA GLU A 157 -5.40 -10.09 -5.85
C GLU A 157 -6.09 -11.21 -5.08
N SER A 158 -7.16 -10.83 -4.40
CA SER A 158 -8.09 -11.78 -3.80
C SER A 158 -9.52 -11.31 -4.03
N LYS A 159 -10.39 -12.27 -4.31
CA LYS A 159 -11.83 -12.08 -4.25
C LYS A 159 -12.25 -11.80 -2.81
N TYR A 160 -13.28 -10.97 -2.66
CA TYR A 160 -13.94 -10.75 -1.38
C TYR A 160 -15.46 -10.91 -1.53
N GLN A 161 -16.12 -11.13 -0.40
CA GLN A 161 -17.57 -11.02 -0.26
C GLN A 161 -17.90 -10.07 0.89
N LEU A 162 -19.12 -9.52 0.88
CA LEU A 162 -19.63 -8.81 2.03
C LEU A 162 -20.33 -9.79 2.98
N VAL A 163 -20.00 -9.73 4.26
CA VAL A 163 -20.60 -10.54 5.34
C VAL A 163 -21.25 -9.61 6.37
N ASN A 164 -21.94 -10.19 7.36
CA ASN A 164 -22.62 -9.46 8.43
C ASN A 164 -23.57 -8.38 7.89
N ASN A 165 -24.60 -8.79 7.12
CA ASN A 165 -25.57 -7.89 6.50
C ASN A 165 -24.93 -6.80 5.63
N MET A 166 -23.91 -7.17 4.85
CA MET A 166 -23.18 -6.28 3.94
C MET A 166 -22.32 -5.20 4.62
N MET A 167 -22.07 -5.31 5.93
CA MET A 167 -21.30 -4.30 6.69
C MET A 167 -19.80 -4.62 6.78
N SER A 168 -19.37 -5.84 6.47
CA SER A 168 -17.99 -6.29 6.66
C SER A 168 -17.47 -7.02 5.43
N TYR A 169 -16.16 -7.01 5.24
CA TYR A 169 -15.49 -7.68 4.12
C TYR A 169 -14.83 -8.97 4.58
N ALA A 170 -14.91 -10.03 3.77
CA ALA A 170 -14.18 -11.27 4.00
C ALA A 170 -13.57 -11.77 2.68
N LEU A 171 -12.31 -12.18 2.71
CA LEU A 171 -11.63 -12.80 1.57
C LEU A 171 -12.18 -14.21 1.34
N VAL A 172 -12.55 -14.50 0.10
CA VAL A 172 -13.08 -15.83 -0.29
C VAL A 172 -12.05 -16.67 -1.05
N THR A 173 -10.92 -16.06 -1.42
CA THR A 173 -9.78 -16.74 -2.02
C THR A 173 -8.49 -16.33 -1.31
N PRO A 174 -7.40 -17.09 -1.41
CA PRO A 174 -6.08 -16.59 -1.05
C PRO A 174 -5.63 -15.48 -2.00
N PHE A 175 -4.76 -14.58 -1.53
CA PHE A 175 -4.07 -13.63 -2.40
C PHE A 175 -3.20 -14.37 -3.41
N LYS A 176 -3.39 -14.07 -4.70
CA LYS A 176 -2.59 -14.57 -5.80
C LYS A 176 -1.77 -13.44 -6.38
N LYS A 177 -0.45 -13.64 -6.51
CA LYS A 177 0.44 -12.71 -7.21
C LYS A 177 0.02 -12.59 -8.67
N THR A 178 -0.07 -11.37 -9.18
CA THR A 178 -0.51 -11.10 -10.55
C THR A 178 0.58 -10.47 -11.38
N GLU A 179 0.99 -9.24 -11.08
CA GLU A 179 1.89 -8.44 -11.93
C GLU A 179 2.98 -7.74 -11.11
N SER A 180 4.07 -7.30 -11.75
CA SER A 180 5.11 -6.52 -11.09
C SER A 180 5.64 -5.40 -11.98
N PHE A 181 5.82 -4.22 -11.40
CA PHE A 181 6.32 -3.03 -12.09
C PHE A 181 7.54 -2.49 -11.35
N GLU A 182 8.55 -2.06 -12.09
CA GLU A 182 9.70 -1.34 -11.54
C GLU A 182 9.61 0.13 -11.93
N ILE A 183 9.75 1.01 -10.95
CA ILE A 183 9.60 2.46 -11.11
C ILE A 183 10.83 3.13 -10.51
N SER A 184 11.38 4.10 -11.23
CA SER A 184 12.53 4.89 -10.80
C SER A 184 12.12 6.31 -10.48
N PHE A 185 12.78 6.90 -9.49
CA PHE A 185 12.56 8.27 -9.07
C PHE A 185 13.83 9.12 -9.28
N PRO A 186 13.69 10.41 -9.62
CA PRO A 186 14.81 11.35 -9.61
C PRO A 186 15.36 11.51 -8.19
N ASN A 187 16.62 11.95 -8.07
CA ASN A 187 17.23 12.31 -6.78
C ASN A 187 16.77 13.69 -6.33
N GLU A 188 15.48 13.83 -6.08
CA GLU A 188 14.87 15.06 -5.57
C GLU A 188 13.93 14.72 -4.43
N ALA A 189 13.78 15.63 -3.48
CA ALA A 189 12.77 15.53 -2.45
C ALA A 189 11.40 15.89 -3.05
N SER A 190 10.64 14.89 -3.48
CA SER A 190 9.32 15.09 -4.07
C SER A 190 8.26 14.13 -3.52
N ILE A 191 7.01 14.57 -3.68
CA ILE A 191 5.85 13.70 -3.57
C ILE A 191 5.78 12.89 -4.86
N VAL A 192 5.77 11.58 -4.74
CA VAL A 192 5.72 10.66 -5.89
C VAL A 192 4.35 10.02 -5.99
N GLN A 193 3.91 9.73 -7.22
CA GLN A 193 2.64 9.07 -7.51
C GLN A 193 2.85 7.82 -8.40
N PRO A 194 3.43 6.74 -7.86
CA PRO A 194 3.92 5.65 -8.68
C PRO A 194 2.85 4.60 -8.99
N MET A 195 1.56 4.96 -9.01
CA MET A 195 0.51 3.99 -9.36
C MET A 195 0.67 3.58 -10.83
N PRO A 196 0.93 2.30 -11.14
CA PRO A 196 1.11 1.88 -12.53
C PRO A 196 -0.25 1.73 -13.23
N ALA A 197 -0.21 1.78 -14.56
CA ALA A 197 -1.32 1.39 -15.42
C ALA A 197 -1.52 -0.13 -15.32
N TYR A 198 -2.28 -0.56 -14.32
CA TYR A 198 -2.59 -1.95 -14.08
C TYR A 198 -4.09 -2.18 -14.11
N LYS A 199 -4.52 -3.17 -14.89
CA LYS A 199 -5.90 -3.63 -14.91
C LYS A 199 -6.01 -4.87 -14.02
N PRO A 200 -6.81 -4.83 -12.94
CA PRO A 200 -7.00 -6.01 -12.13
C PRO A 200 -7.53 -7.17 -12.96
N VAL A 201 -7.15 -8.39 -12.60
CA VAL A 201 -7.72 -9.59 -13.21
C VAL A 201 -9.14 -9.72 -12.66
N GLY A 202 -10.07 -9.04 -13.33
CA GLY A 202 -11.48 -9.06 -12.98
C GLY A 202 -12.05 -10.48 -13.07
N HIS A 203 -13.22 -10.69 -12.47
CA HIS A 203 -13.82 -12.03 -12.38
C HIS A 203 -14.81 -12.32 -13.49
N THR A 204 -14.96 -13.61 -13.80
CA THR A 204 -15.99 -14.10 -14.71
C THR A 204 -17.31 -14.44 -14.00
N GLU A 205 -17.34 -14.51 -12.67
CA GLU A 205 -18.51 -14.97 -11.89
C GLU A 205 -18.68 -14.22 -10.55
N ASN A 206 -19.93 -13.86 -10.22
CA ASN A 206 -20.57 -13.52 -8.91
C ASN A 206 -19.75 -12.78 -7.82
N SER A 207 -18.65 -12.12 -8.16
CA SER A 207 -17.86 -11.29 -7.24
C SER A 207 -18.21 -9.82 -7.42
N ARG A 208 -18.37 -9.09 -6.30
CA ARG A 208 -18.61 -7.63 -6.32
C ARG A 208 -17.33 -6.82 -6.61
N GLY A 209 -16.17 -7.47 -6.56
CA GLY A 209 -14.89 -6.88 -6.90
C GLY A 209 -13.71 -7.70 -6.40
N ASN A 210 -12.59 -7.02 -6.20
CA ASN A 210 -11.35 -7.56 -5.65
C ASN A 210 -10.84 -6.71 -4.50
N ILE A 211 -10.08 -7.33 -3.60
CA ILE A 211 -9.06 -6.61 -2.85
C ILE A 211 -7.75 -6.81 -3.58
N PHE A 212 -7.14 -5.72 -4.02
CA PHE A 212 -5.77 -5.74 -4.50
C PHE A 212 -4.83 -5.35 -3.36
N LEU A 213 -3.70 -6.03 -3.28
CA LEU A 213 -2.62 -5.79 -2.34
C LEU A 213 -1.37 -5.43 -3.14
N MET A 214 -0.79 -4.28 -2.80
CA MET A 214 0.47 -3.78 -3.33
C MET A 214 1.59 -4.08 -2.32
N LYS A 215 2.60 -4.82 -2.75
CA LYS A 215 3.89 -4.93 -2.06
C LYS A 215 4.87 -3.98 -2.73
N LEU A 216 5.33 -2.99 -1.98
CA LEU A 216 6.34 -2.02 -2.39
C LEU A 216 7.70 -2.50 -1.89
N THR A 217 8.57 -2.98 -2.77
CA THR A 217 9.93 -3.44 -2.41
C THR A 217 10.97 -2.45 -2.92
N VAL A 218 11.81 -1.94 -2.04
CA VAL A 218 12.90 -1.03 -2.42
C VAL A 218 14.00 -1.83 -3.11
N LEU A 219 14.35 -1.45 -4.34
CA LEU A 219 15.40 -2.09 -5.13
C LEU A 219 16.73 -1.33 -5.05
N GLU A 220 16.66 0.01 -5.09
CA GLU A 220 17.83 0.88 -5.04
C GLU A 220 17.49 2.16 -4.27
N VAL A 221 18.50 2.78 -3.66
CA VAL A 221 18.38 4.05 -2.93
C VAL A 221 19.45 5.05 -3.37
N TYR A 222 19.15 6.34 -3.26
CA TYR A 222 20.16 7.38 -3.16
C TYR A 222 20.60 7.45 -1.71
N SER A 223 21.89 7.23 -1.45
CA SER A 223 22.44 7.24 -0.10
C SER A 223 22.27 8.61 0.56
N GLY A 224 21.83 8.62 1.82
CA GLY A 224 21.89 9.79 2.69
C GLY A 224 23.24 9.90 3.39
N LYS A 225 23.28 10.62 4.51
CA LYS A 225 24.45 10.63 5.39
C LYS A 225 24.73 9.25 5.96
N GLU A 226 25.99 8.98 6.24
CA GLU A 226 26.44 7.72 6.84
C GLU A 226 25.67 7.44 8.15
N GLY A 227 25.22 6.19 8.30
CA GLY A 227 24.45 5.74 9.47
C GLY A 227 22.98 6.17 9.51
N GLN A 228 22.49 6.95 8.54
CA GLN A 228 21.07 7.33 8.48
C GLN A 228 20.22 6.31 7.71
N PRO A 229 18.96 6.07 8.14
CA PRO A 229 18.07 5.12 7.48
C PRO A 229 17.52 5.68 6.16
N LEU A 230 16.89 4.79 5.37
CA LEU A 230 15.90 5.19 4.39
C LEU A 230 14.72 5.84 5.11
N CYS A 231 14.19 6.94 4.56
CA CYS A 231 12.98 7.55 5.09
C CYS A 231 12.03 8.00 3.98
N ALA A 232 10.79 7.50 4.05
CA ALA A 232 9.65 7.98 3.27
C ALA A 232 8.46 8.17 4.22
N GLU A 233 7.57 9.11 3.93
CA GLU A 233 6.45 9.42 4.83
C GLU A 233 5.13 9.63 4.09
N ASP A 234 4.04 9.60 4.84
CA ASP A 234 2.71 10.01 4.38
C ASP A 234 2.14 9.19 3.21
N PHE A 235 2.17 7.87 3.34
CA PHE A 235 1.58 6.97 2.35
C PHE A 235 0.05 7.09 2.27
N TYR A 236 -0.45 7.40 1.08
CA TYR A 236 -1.86 7.50 0.71
C TYR A 236 -2.21 6.47 -0.36
N LEU A 237 -3.32 5.77 -0.19
CA LEU A 237 -3.91 4.87 -1.19
C LEU A 237 -5.44 4.94 -1.09
N GLY A 238 -6.09 5.67 -1.98
CA GLY A 238 -7.55 5.89 -1.91
C GLY A 238 -8.18 6.09 -3.27
N GLU A 239 -9.50 5.93 -3.33
CA GLU A 239 -10.29 6.24 -4.53
C GLU A 239 -10.28 7.77 -4.77
N LYS A 240 -9.99 8.20 -6.00
CA LYS A 240 -9.87 9.63 -6.35
C LYS A 240 -11.11 10.45 -6.00
N TRP A 241 -12.30 9.86 -6.13
CA TRP A 241 -13.57 10.53 -5.80
C TRP A 241 -13.73 10.84 -4.31
N ARG A 242 -12.94 10.22 -3.41
CA ARG A 242 -12.95 10.50 -1.97
C ARG A 242 -12.00 11.64 -1.57
N GLY A 243 -11.34 12.27 -2.52
CA GLY A 243 -10.37 13.35 -2.31
C GLY A 243 -8.95 12.90 -2.64
N GLU A 244 -8.11 13.85 -3.01
CA GLU A 244 -6.74 13.58 -3.47
C GLU A 244 -5.69 13.80 -2.37
N TYR A 245 -4.51 13.21 -2.58
CA TYR A 245 -3.40 13.26 -1.63
C TYR A 245 -3.08 14.67 -1.10
N ILE A 246 -3.02 15.68 -1.99
CA ILE A 246 -2.70 17.06 -1.62
C ILE A 246 -3.77 17.68 -0.72
N GLU A 247 -5.04 17.32 -0.92
CA GLU A 247 -6.12 17.79 -0.06
C GLU A 247 -6.03 17.18 1.34
N VAL A 248 -5.60 15.92 1.42
CA VAL A 248 -5.33 15.23 2.68
C VAL A 248 -4.14 15.88 3.40
N LEU A 249 -3.05 16.19 2.70
CA LEU A 249 -1.89 16.89 3.29
C LEU A 249 -2.27 18.25 3.86
N LYS A 250 -3.06 19.06 3.14
CA LYS A 250 -3.56 20.35 3.65
C LYS A 250 -4.35 20.20 4.95
N GLN A 251 -5.04 19.08 5.14
CA GLN A 251 -5.75 18.83 6.39
C GLN A 251 -4.80 18.45 7.53
N ILE A 252 -3.64 17.87 7.23
CA ILE A 252 -2.57 17.57 8.19
C ILE A 252 -1.83 18.85 8.58
N ASP A 253 -1.45 19.68 7.60
CA ASP A 253 -0.62 20.88 7.83
C ASP A 253 -1.39 22.05 8.47
N LYS A 254 -2.72 22.06 8.39
CA LYS A 254 -3.59 23.04 9.06
C LYS A 254 -3.74 22.82 10.57
N ILE A 255 -3.18 21.73 11.11
CA ILE A 255 -3.30 21.33 12.52
C ILE A 255 -2.25 22.03 13.35
#